data_AF-A0A8S1YR40-F1
#
_entry.id   AF-A0A8S1YR40-F1
#
_cell.length_a   1.000
_cell.length_b   1.000
_cell.length_c   1.000
_cell.angle_alpha   90.00
_cell.angle_beta   90.00
_cell.angle_gamma   90.00
#
_symmetry.space_group_name_H-M   'P 1'
#
loop_
_entity.id
_entity.type
_entity.pdbx_description
1 polymer ?
#
loop_
_entity_poly.entity_id
_entity_poly.type
_entity_poly.pdbx_seq_one_letter_code
_entity_poly.pdbx_strand_id
1 'polypeptide(L)'
;MYIILIVSCVAFLFGNLEILWNLLDMLQQLSFMKYHNLQFPENLQIYFEIFTIGSFTPIIDILQTDLFLQNLFDYQIPLIPAKWKFEYYQINCYFLQNLLTLFSVVILGFVYFVISYLFYKFLIIIKYQNWPAIFYNNYPEFFYKVIKFIFQLQKLARKQYQYFIYSGLIRIYTSNFYELTFTSILQIVNLNLDTTFNTIISLLAIITLICNFLLISSVFSYLSKNDRVNKTVSVLIEGIENKINQGTKQYFTILLLKKTLFIVNIVAFQALVAAQSLITAMISGVFSCYIKIYKPFENKYENTKLFITEILIMLNTIVFSIYEIIKSNEDKEQTELLGWINVAGFTLILILTLTIDVYQQIKKYFKLIMIQFNQCFGIQKKNPEQTKMMICNI
;
A
#
# COMPACT_ATOMS: atom_id res chain seq x y z
N MET A 1 9.96 -0.59 14.05
CA MET A 1 9.51 -1.21 12.78
C MET A 1 8.97 -2.63 12.94
N TYR A 2 9.65 -3.54 13.65
CA TYR A 2 9.14 -4.91 13.86
C TYR A 2 7.71 -4.97 14.41
N ILE A 3 7.36 -4.09 15.36
CA ILE A 3 5.99 -3.97 15.87
C ILE A 3 4.99 -3.65 14.74
N ILE A 4 5.38 -2.79 13.80
CA ILE A 4 4.54 -2.38 12.65
C ILE A 4 4.29 -3.58 11.73
N LEU A 5 5.34 -4.35 11.43
CA LEU A 5 5.23 -5.58 10.65
C LEU A 5 4.35 -6.61 11.37
N ILE A 6 4.55 -6.81 12.67
CA ILE A 6 3.72 -7.71 13.48
C ILE A 6 2.25 -7.28 13.45
N VAL A 7 1.96 -6.00 13.69
CA VAL A 7 0.58 -5.46 13.63
C VAL A 7 -0.03 -5.67 12.25
N SER A 8 0.76 -5.54 11.19
CA SER A 8 0.30 -5.74 9.82
C SER A 8 0.07 -7.20 9.47
N CYS A 9 0.95 -8.10 9.90
CA CYS A 9 0.76 -9.54 9.79
C CYS A 9 -0.47 -9.99 10.59
N VAL A 10 -0.67 -9.44 11.79
CA VAL A 10 -1.85 -9.72 12.61
C VAL A 10 -3.11 -9.20 11.92
N ALA A 11 -3.10 -7.97 11.38
CA ALA A 11 -4.23 -7.41 10.62
C ALA A 11 -4.53 -8.23 9.35
N PHE A 12 -3.50 -8.71 8.67
CA PHE A 12 -3.59 -9.63 7.53
C PHE A 12 -4.29 -10.94 7.92
N LEU A 13 -3.87 -11.57 9.01
CA LEU A 13 -4.47 -12.81 9.53
C LEU A 13 -5.93 -12.63 9.95
N PHE A 14 -6.29 -11.45 10.48
CA PHE A 14 -7.69 -11.10 10.78
C PHE A 14 -8.52 -10.71 9.55
N GLY A 15 -7.95 -10.78 8.34
CA GLY A 15 -8.67 -10.55 7.09
C GLY A 15 -8.96 -9.08 6.81
N ASN A 16 -8.19 -8.15 7.39
CA ASN A 16 -8.23 -6.73 7.05
C ASN A 16 -6.95 -6.34 6.28
N LEU A 17 -6.90 -6.79 5.02
CA LEU A 17 -5.79 -6.53 4.10
C LEU A 17 -5.60 -5.03 3.80
N GLU A 18 -6.65 -4.23 3.98
CA GLU A 18 -6.61 -2.80 3.72
C GLU A 18 -5.63 -2.04 4.61
N ILE A 19 -5.50 -2.43 5.88
CA ILE A 19 -4.51 -1.82 6.80
C ILE A 19 -3.10 -2.10 6.31
N LEU A 20 -2.81 -3.34 5.89
CA LEU A 20 -1.50 -3.72 5.36
C LEU A 20 -1.15 -2.88 4.12
N TRP A 21 -2.08 -2.77 3.17
CA TRP A 21 -1.84 -2.00 1.94
C TRP A 21 -1.66 -0.51 2.21
N ASN A 22 -2.48 0.09 3.08
CA ASN A 22 -2.36 1.50 3.46
C ASN A 22 -1.03 1.79 4.18
N LEU A 23 -0.62 0.88 5.06
CA LEU A 23 0.67 0.99 5.73
C LEU A 23 1.82 0.86 4.73
N LEU A 24 1.75 -0.11 3.82
CA LEU A 24 2.79 -0.33 2.83
C LEU A 24 2.94 0.89 1.91
N ASP A 25 1.84 1.46 1.43
CA ASP A 25 1.83 2.69 0.62
C ASP A 25 2.49 3.86 1.37
N MET A 26 2.20 4.03 2.67
CA MET A 26 2.82 5.06 3.49
C MET A 26 4.32 4.78 3.70
N LEU A 27 4.70 3.54 4.02
CA LEU A 27 6.10 3.16 4.21
C LEU A 27 6.91 3.36 2.93
N GLN A 28 6.34 3.05 1.77
CA GLN A 28 6.96 3.35 0.48
C GLN A 28 7.16 4.87 0.32
N GLN A 29 6.12 5.69 0.51
CA GLN A 29 6.25 7.14 0.39
C GLN A 29 7.36 7.69 1.32
N LEU A 30 7.41 7.22 2.58
CA LEU A 30 8.46 7.58 3.53
C LEU A 30 9.84 7.08 3.11
N SER A 31 9.95 5.86 2.58
CA SER A 31 11.21 5.30 2.09
C SER A 31 11.79 6.10 0.93
N PHE A 32 10.94 6.63 0.04
CA PHE A 32 11.38 7.47 -1.07
C PHE A 32 11.81 8.87 -0.62
N MET A 33 11.38 9.37 0.56
CA MET A 33 11.82 10.67 1.07
C MET A 33 13.33 10.78 1.21
N LYS A 34 14.02 9.67 1.48
CA LYS A 34 15.49 9.61 1.61
C LYS A 34 16.24 10.00 0.33
N TYR A 35 15.56 9.97 -0.82
CA TYR A 35 16.12 10.29 -2.12
C TYR A 35 15.97 11.76 -2.53
N HIS A 36 15.40 12.61 -1.67
CA HIS A 36 15.58 14.05 -1.86
C HIS A 36 17.08 14.36 -1.91
N ASN A 37 17.50 15.19 -2.87
CA ASN A 37 18.91 15.50 -3.11
C ASN A 37 19.48 16.50 -2.07
N LEU A 38 19.17 16.26 -0.80
CA LEU A 38 19.64 17.01 0.36
C LEU A 38 20.73 16.22 1.08
N GLN A 39 21.66 16.95 1.70
CA GLN A 39 22.59 16.37 2.65
C GLN A 39 21.91 16.35 4.02
N PHE A 40 21.27 15.24 4.33
CA PHE A 40 20.64 15.03 5.63
C PHE A 40 21.69 14.88 6.74
N PRO A 41 21.38 15.31 7.97
CA PRO A 41 22.20 14.98 9.13
C PRO A 41 22.22 13.46 9.38
N GLU A 42 23.30 12.98 9.99
CA GLU A 42 23.54 11.55 10.19
C GLU A 42 22.40 10.83 10.93
N ASN A 43 21.84 11.46 11.96
CA ASN A 43 20.70 10.92 12.72
C ASN A 43 19.48 10.62 11.83
N LEU A 44 19.13 11.53 10.91
CA LEU A 44 18.02 11.37 9.98
C LEU A 44 18.37 10.34 8.89
N GLN A 45 19.62 10.29 8.44
CA GLN A 45 20.07 9.31 7.46
C GLN A 45 19.97 7.88 8.01
N ILE A 46 20.50 7.62 9.21
CA ILE A 46 20.39 6.33 9.90
C ILE A 46 18.91 5.95 10.06
N TYR A 47 18.07 6.92 10.41
CA TYR A 47 16.63 6.68 10.51
C TYR A 47 15.99 6.28 9.18
N PHE A 48 16.40 6.87 8.06
CA PHE A 48 15.92 6.49 6.74
C PHE A 48 16.34 5.08 6.30
N GLU A 49 17.51 4.60 6.73
CA GLU A 49 17.95 3.24 6.45
C GLU A 49 17.00 2.20 7.03
N ILE A 50 16.33 2.49 8.16
CA ILE A 50 15.31 1.60 8.74
C ILE A 50 14.14 1.40 7.78
N PHE A 51 13.76 2.42 6.98
CA PHE A 51 12.65 2.32 6.04
C PHE A 51 12.98 1.55 4.76
N THR A 52 14.23 1.12 4.55
CA THR A 52 14.57 0.23 3.44
C THR A 52 13.79 -1.09 3.51
N ILE A 53 13.42 -1.55 4.71
CA ILE A 53 12.55 -2.72 4.89
C ILE A 53 11.12 -2.50 4.33
N GLY A 54 10.70 -1.24 4.17
CA GLY A 54 9.44 -0.90 3.50
C GLY A 54 9.47 -1.12 1.99
N SER A 55 10.66 -1.28 1.40
CA SER A 55 10.83 -1.79 0.05
C SER A 55 10.80 -3.32 0.08
N PHE A 56 10.32 -3.96 -0.98
CA PHE A 56 10.29 -5.43 -1.07
C PHE A 56 11.71 -6.05 -1.20
N THR A 57 12.76 -5.23 -1.27
CA THR A 57 14.16 -5.63 -1.42
C THR A 57 14.61 -6.75 -0.47
N PRO A 58 14.36 -6.71 0.86
CA PRO A 58 14.83 -7.79 1.75
C PRO A 58 14.22 -9.15 1.42
N ILE A 59 12.97 -9.18 0.93
CA ILE A 59 12.33 -10.44 0.51
C ILE A 59 13.03 -11.00 -0.73
N ILE A 60 13.46 -10.12 -1.62
CA ILE A 60 14.12 -10.46 -2.89
C ILE A 60 15.55 -10.92 -2.62
N ASP A 61 16.25 -10.24 -1.73
CA ASP A 61 17.60 -10.63 -1.28
C ASP A 61 17.59 -12.03 -0.66
N ILE A 62 16.54 -12.37 0.12
CA ILE A 62 16.35 -13.72 0.66
C ILE A 62 16.06 -14.74 -0.44
N LEU A 63 15.27 -14.37 -1.44
CA LEU A 63 14.93 -15.25 -2.57
C LEU A 63 16.07 -15.40 -3.57
N GLN A 64 17.07 -14.52 -3.54
CA GLN A 64 18.23 -14.50 -4.45
C GLN A 64 17.82 -14.55 -5.93
N THR A 65 16.74 -13.87 -6.31
CA THR A 65 16.20 -13.91 -7.68
C THR A 65 17.21 -13.42 -8.72
N ASP A 66 18.09 -12.50 -8.32
CA ASP A 66 19.13 -11.96 -9.18
C ASP A 66 20.13 -13.05 -9.59
N LEU A 67 20.57 -13.89 -8.65
CA LEU A 67 21.46 -15.02 -8.94
C LEU A 67 20.77 -16.07 -9.82
N PHE A 68 19.49 -16.33 -9.58
CA PHE A 68 18.73 -17.27 -10.39
C PHE A 68 18.63 -16.83 -11.85
N LEU A 69 18.41 -15.54 -12.11
CA LEU A 69 18.35 -15.01 -13.48
C LEU A 69 19.70 -14.92 -14.15
N GLN A 70 20.74 -14.53 -13.41
CA GLN A 70 22.12 -14.56 -13.91
C GLN A 70 22.49 -15.98 -14.38
N ASN A 71 22.14 -17.00 -13.59
CA ASN A 71 22.39 -18.39 -13.93
C ASN A 71 21.51 -18.91 -15.09
N LEU A 72 20.26 -18.48 -15.20
CA LEU A 72 19.36 -18.92 -16.29
C LEU A 72 19.74 -18.34 -17.66
N PHE A 73 20.21 -17.10 -17.69
CA PHE A 73 20.47 -16.38 -18.94
C PHE A 73 21.96 -16.20 -19.25
N ASP A 74 22.86 -16.71 -18.38
CA ASP A 74 24.31 -16.48 -18.43
C ASP A 74 24.63 -14.99 -18.66
N TYR A 75 23.90 -14.13 -17.92
CA TYR A 75 23.83 -12.70 -18.18
C TYR A 75 24.24 -11.92 -16.93
N GLN A 76 25.27 -11.08 -17.06
CA GLN A 76 25.64 -10.13 -16.01
C GLN A 76 24.75 -8.89 -16.11
N ILE A 77 24.10 -8.54 -15.00
CA ILE A 77 23.25 -7.36 -14.93
C ILE A 77 24.13 -6.11 -15.14
N PRO A 78 23.90 -5.30 -16.17
CA PRO A 78 24.70 -4.12 -16.43
C PRO A 78 24.44 -3.11 -15.32
N LEU A 79 25.53 -2.54 -14.82
CA LEU A 79 25.47 -1.44 -13.88
C LEU A 79 25.29 -0.14 -14.68
N ILE A 80 24.09 0.43 -14.62
CA ILE A 80 23.86 1.78 -15.14
C ILE A 80 23.97 2.71 -13.93
N PRO A 81 25.08 3.46 -13.79
CA PRO A 81 25.29 4.31 -12.62
C PRO A 81 24.19 5.38 -12.58
N ALA A 82 23.61 5.54 -11.39
CA ALA A 82 22.71 6.64 -11.14
C ALA A 82 23.49 7.93 -10.92
N LYS A 83 22.80 9.07 -10.99
CA LYS A 83 23.37 10.40 -10.71
C LYS A 83 22.95 10.87 -9.33
N TRP A 84 23.72 11.81 -8.76
CA TRP A 84 23.37 12.55 -7.53
C TRP A 84 23.13 11.64 -6.32
N LYS A 85 22.06 11.88 -5.55
CA LYS A 85 21.71 11.12 -4.36
C LYS A 85 21.52 9.62 -4.63
N PHE A 86 21.12 9.24 -5.83
CA PHE A 86 20.96 7.82 -6.18
C PHE A 86 22.30 7.10 -6.32
N GLU A 87 23.36 7.80 -6.75
CA GLU A 87 24.73 7.27 -6.81
C GLU A 87 25.25 6.95 -5.41
N TYR A 88 25.01 7.84 -4.45
CA TYR A 88 25.37 7.65 -3.04
C TYR A 88 24.76 6.37 -2.44
N TYR A 89 23.51 6.06 -2.80
CA TYR A 89 22.83 4.83 -2.37
C TYR A 89 23.08 3.64 -3.31
N GLN A 90 24.00 3.76 -4.28
CA GLN A 90 24.36 2.71 -5.23
C GLN A 90 23.15 2.08 -5.95
N ILE A 91 22.14 2.90 -6.26
CA ILE A 91 20.95 2.39 -6.94
C ILE A 91 21.32 2.10 -8.40
N ASN A 92 21.06 0.87 -8.84
CA ASN A 92 21.16 0.55 -10.25
C ASN A 92 19.97 1.14 -11.01
N CYS A 93 20.22 1.98 -12.01
CA CYS A 93 19.18 2.54 -12.87
C CYS A 93 18.52 1.49 -13.78
N TYR A 94 19.13 0.31 -13.90
CA TYR A 94 18.68 -0.73 -14.80
C TYR A 94 17.26 -1.21 -14.50
N PHE A 95 16.33 -0.87 -15.41
CA PHE A 95 14.90 -1.11 -15.23
C PHE A 95 14.54 -2.56 -14.93
N LEU A 96 15.18 -3.53 -15.61
CA LEU A 96 14.83 -4.93 -15.46
C LEU A 96 15.07 -5.42 -14.02
N GLN A 97 16.21 -5.07 -13.40
CA GLN A 97 16.53 -5.47 -12.03
C GLN A 97 15.44 -5.00 -11.06
N ASN A 98 15.04 -3.74 -11.19
CA ASN A 98 14.01 -3.19 -10.31
C ASN A 98 12.59 -3.64 -10.68
N LEU A 99 12.38 -4.26 -11.84
CA LEU A 99 11.09 -4.84 -12.23
C LEU A 99 10.97 -6.30 -11.75
N LEU A 100 12.08 -6.96 -11.43
CA LEU A 100 12.07 -8.28 -10.77
C LEU A 100 11.40 -8.26 -9.41
N THR A 101 11.50 -7.14 -8.70
CA THR A 101 10.86 -6.94 -7.41
C THR A 101 9.35 -7.08 -7.54
N LEU A 102 8.76 -6.39 -8.53
CA LEU A 102 7.35 -6.47 -8.88
C LEU A 102 6.96 -7.89 -9.27
N PHE A 103 7.73 -8.54 -10.16
CA PHE A 103 7.42 -9.91 -10.56
C PHE A 103 7.41 -10.85 -9.37
N SER A 104 8.37 -10.70 -8.45
CA SER A 104 8.43 -11.49 -7.23
C SER A 104 7.18 -11.29 -6.37
N VAL A 105 6.72 -10.05 -6.19
CA VAL A 105 5.49 -9.74 -5.45
C VAL A 105 4.24 -10.30 -6.15
N VAL A 106 4.17 -10.21 -7.48
CA VAL A 106 3.06 -10.78 -8.26
C VAL A 106 3.04 -12.31 -8.16
N ILE A 107 4.20 -12.95 -8.27
CA ILE A 107 4.35 -14.40 -8.10
C ILE A 107 3.94 -14.81 -6.69
N LEU A 108 4.42 -14.12 -5.65
CA LEU A 108 4.01 -14.37 -4.26
C LEU A 108 2.50 -14.21 -4.07
N GLY A 109 1.91 -13.18 -4.66
CA GLY A 109 0.46 -12.99 -4.68
C GLY A 109 -0.28 -14.16 -5.35
N PHE A 110 0.22 -14.64 -6.49
CA PHE A 110 -0.36 -15.76 -7.22
C PHE A 110 -0.20 -17.10 -6.47
N VAL A 111 0.96 -17.33 -5.84
CA VAL A 111 1.20 -18.49 -4.97
C VAL A 111 0.22 -18.48 -3.80
N TYR A 112 0.04 -17.33 -3.15
CA TYR A 112 -0.94 -17.17 -2.08
C TYR A 112 -2.37 -17.48 -2.55
N PHE A 113 -2.73 -17.04 -3.75
CA PHE A 113 -4.01 -17.36 -4.37
C PHE A 113 -4.20 -18.86 -4.61
N VAL A 114 -3.19 -19.53 -5.20
CA VAL A 114 -3.22 -20.97 -5.47
C VAL A 114 -3.34 -21.75 -4.16
N ILE A 115 -2.57 -21.40 -3.13
CA ILE A 115 -2.66 -22.04 -1.81
C ILE A 115 -4.06 -21.86 -1.22
N SER A 116 -4.62 -20.65 -1.28
CA SER A 116 -5.97 -20.37 -0.78
C SER A 116 -7.04 -21.19 -1.52
N TYR A 117 -6.89 -21.34 -2.84
CA TYR A 117 -7.78 -22.14 -3.68
C TYR A 117 -7.68 -23.64 -3.38
N LEU A 118 -6.46 -24.18 -3.31
CA LEU A 118 -6.21 -25.58 -2.97
C LEU A 118 -6.75 -25.92 -1.57
N PHE A 119 -6.52 -25.04 -0.59
CA PHE A 119 -7.06 -25.19 0.76
C PHE A 119 -8.59 -25.20 0.77
N TYR A 120 -9.23 -24.29 0.02
CA TYR A 120 -10.69 -24.29 -0.12
C TYR A 120 -11.22 -25.58 -0.77
N LYS A 121 -10.59 -26.06 -1.84
CA LYS A 121 -10.96 -27.32 -2.52
C LYS A 121 -10.77 -28.53 -1.63
N PHE A 122 -9.65 -28.61 -0.90
CA PHE A 122 -9.38 -29.65 0.08
C PHE A 122 -10.50 -29.77 1.11
N LEU A 123 -10.95 -28.63 1.67
CA LEU A 123 -12.07 -28.61 2.62
C LEU A 123 -13.39 -29.10 2.01
N ILE A 124 -13.65 -28.83 0.72
CA ILE A 124 -14.83 -29.36 0.03
C ILE A 124 -14.73 -30.88 -0.15
N ILE A 125 -13.57 -31.39 -0.59
CA ILE A 125 -13.36 -32.82 -0.89
C ILE A 125 -13.61 -33.69 0.33
N ILE A 126 -13.23 -33.21 1.51
CA ILE A 126 -13.42 -33.91 2.80
C ILE A 126 -14.92 -34.00 3.21
N LYS A 127 -15.85 -33.49 2.39
CA LYS A 127 -17.29 -33.38 2.70
C LYS A 127 -17.53 -32.71 4.06
N TYR A 128 -16.67 -31.74 4.36
CA TYR A 128 -16.61 -31.02 5.63
C TYR A 128 -17.95 -30.35 6.00
N GLN A 129 -18.78 -29.99 5.02
CA GLN A 129 -20.12 -29.43 5.22
C GLN A 129 -21.03 -30.33 6.09
N ASN A 130 -20.79 -31.64 6.10
CA ASN A 130 -21.57 -32.60 6.88
C ASN A 130 -21.01 -32.82 8.29
N TRP A 131 -19.82 -32.31 8.60
CA TRP A 131 -19.16 -32.54 9.90
C TRP A 131 -19.95 -31.97 11.08
N PRO A 132 -20.52 -30.75 11.03
CA PRO A 132 -21.33 -30.25 12.14
C PRO A 132 -22.49 -31.19 12.49
N ALA A 133 -23.12 -31.84 11.50
CA ALA A 133 -24.22 -32.79 11.73
C ALA A 133 -23.73 -34.13 12.29
N ILE A 134 -22.56 -34.62 11.87
CA ILE A 134 -21.99 -35.89 12.31
C ILE A 134 -21.43 -35.79 13.74
N PHE A 135 -20.81 -34.65 14.08
CA PHE A 135 -20.05 -34.49 15.32
C PHE A 135 -20.84 -33.84 16.48
N TYR A 136 -22.09 -33.38 16.26
CA TYR A 136 -22.88 -32.69 17.30
C TYR A 136 -23.31 -33.59 18.46
N ASN A 137 -23.58 -34.89 18.21
CA ASN A 137 -24.22 -35.76 19.20
C ASN A 137 -23.26 -36.69 19.97
N ASN A 138 -22.08 -37.03 19.43
CA ASN A 138 -21.31 -38.19 19.92
C ASN A 138 -19.84 -37.91 20.30
N TYR A 139 -19.36 -36.67 20.24
CA TYR A 139 -17.92 -36.37 20.40
C TYR A 139 -17.60 -35.41 21.54
N PRO A 140 -16.37 -35.49 22.10
CA PRO A 140 -15.90 -34.57 23.15
C PRO A 140 -15.97 -33.09 22.70
N GLU A 141 -16.25 -32.17 23.63
CA GLU A 141 -16.32 -30.73 23.38
C GLU A 141 -15.08 -30.15 22.65
N PHE A 142 -13.91 -30.75 22.88
CA PHE A 142 -12.67 -30.36 22.21
C PHE A 142 -12.77 -30.50 20.68
N PHE A 143 -13.29 -31.62 20.18
CA PHE A 143 -13.46 -31.84 18.74
C PHE A 143 -14.43 -30.83 18.14
N TYR A 144 -15.51 -30.51 18.86
CA TYR A 144 -16.44 -29.47 18.43
C TYR A 144 -15.76 -28.09 18.30
N LYS A 145 -14.90 -27.71 19.26
CA LYS A 145 -14.11 -26.45 19.19
C LYS A 145 -13.16 -26.44 18.00
N VAL A 146 -12.47 -27.55 17.73
CA VAL A 146 -11.56 -27.69 16.57
C VAL A 146 -12.35 -27.58 15.25
N ILE A 147 -13.48 -28.27 15.12
CA ILE A 147 -14.34 -28.17 13.94
C ILE A 147 -14.84 -26.73 13.77
N LYS A 148 -15.31 -26.08 14.83
CA LYS A 148 -15.73 -24.67 14.77
C LYS A 148 -14.61 -23.75 14.32
N PHE A 149 -13.37 -23.98 14.76
CA PHE A 149 -12.19 -23.24 14.31
C PHE A 149 -11.89 -23.47 12.82
N ILE A 150 -11.93 -24.73 12.36
CA ILE A 150 -11.77 -25.06 10.93
C ILE A 150 -12.86 -24.38 10.08
N PHE A 151 -14.09 -24.27 10.59
CA PHE A 151 -15.18 -23.57 9.90
C PHE A 151 -14.89 -22.07 9.75
N GLN A 152 -14.33 -21.45 10.79
CA GLN A 152 -13.91 -20.05 10.75
C GLN A 152 -12.77 -19.86 9.74
N LEU A 153 -11.77 -20.75 9.72
CA LEU A 153 -10.69 -20.73 8.73
C LEU A 153 -11.22 -20.90 7.31
N GLN A 154 -12.18 -21.80 7.07
CA GLN A 154 -12.81 -21.95 5.75
C GLN A 154 -13.50 -20.67 5.28
N LYS A 155 -14.28 -20.05 6.18
CA LYS A 155 -14.98 -18.81 5.88
C LYS A 155 -14.00 -17.69 5.55
N LEU A 156 -12.88 -17.62 6.27
CA LEU A 156 -11.78 -16.69 5.99
C LEU A 156 -11.13 -16.99 4.63
N ALA A 157 -10.74 -18.24 4.36
CA ALA A 157 -10.13 -18.64 3.10
C ALA A 157 -11.03 -18.37 1.89
N ARG A 158 -12.34 -18.66 1.99
CA ARG A 158 -13.31 -18.34 0.93
C ARG A 158 -13.42 -16.84 0.70
N LYS A 159 -13.46 -16.04 1.77
CA LYS A 159 -13.51 -14.58 1.67
C LYS A 159 -12.22 -14.04 1.00
N GLN A 160 -11.06 -14.54 1.41
CA GLN A 160 -9.76 -14.15 0.85
C GLN A 160 -9.61 -14.58 -0.62
N TYR A 161 -10.03 -15.79 -0.99
CA TYR A 161 -10.04 -16.26 -2.37
C TYR A 161 -10.90 -15.38 -3.28
N GLN A 162 -12.16 -15.13 -2.89
CA GLN A 162 -13.06 -14.26 -3.65
C GLN A 162 -12.49 -12.86 -3.76
N TYR A 163 -11.97 -12.33 -2.67
CA TYR A 163 -11.32 -11.03 -2.65
C TYR A 163 -10.10 -10.98 -3.59
N PHE A 164 -9.24 -12.00 -3.60
CA PHE A 164 -8.05 -11.99 -4.46
C PHE A 164 -8.41 -11.93 -5.95
N ILE A 165 -9.39 -12.71 -6.41
CA ILE A 165 -9.81 -12.74 -7.82
C ILE A 165 -10.29 -11.37 -8.29
N TYR A 166 -11.12 -10.71 -7.48
CA TYR A 166 -11.73 -9.46 -7.89
C TYR A 166 -10.86 -8.25 -7.59
N SER A 167 -10.05 -8.30 -6.52
CA SER A 167 -9.35 -7.13 -5.95
C SER A 167 -7.85 -7.29 -5.78
N GLY A 168 -7.35 -8.50 -5.59
CA GLY A 168 -5.98 -8.74 -5.16
C GLY A 168 -4.96 -8.22 -6.17
N LEU A 169 -5.12 -8.57 -7.44
CA LEU A 169 -4.21 -8.15 -8.51
C LEU A 169 -4.16 -6.64 -8.70
N ILE A 170 -5.34 -5.99 -8.69
CA ILE A 170 -5.42 -4.53 -8.78
C ILE A 170 -4.67 -3.92 -7.59
N ARG A 171 -4.90 -4.39 -6.36
CA ARG A 171 -4.21 -3.85 -5.17
C ARG A 171 -2.70 -4.08 -5.20
N ILE A 172 -2.25 -5.26 -5.64
CA ILE A 172 -0.82 -5.54 -5.83
C ILE A 172 -0.23 -4.53 -6.81
N TYR A 173 -0.84 -4.36 -7.98
CA TYR A 173 -0.36 -3.40 -8.96
C TYR A 173 -0.33 -1.97 -8.40
N THR A 174 -1.39 -1.53 -7.70
CA THR A 174 -1.49 -0.16 -7.17
C THR A 174 -0.56 0.12 -5.99
N SER A 175 -0.25 -0.92 -5.21
CA SER A 175 0.73 -0.86 -4.13
C SER A 175 2.16 -0.80 -4.67
N ASN A 176 2.41 -1.36 -5.85
CA ASN A 176 3.72 -1.27 -6.50
C ASN A 176 3.82 -0.10 -7.48
N PHE A 177 2.81 0.78 -7.51
CA PHE A 177 2.74 1.88 -8.46
C PHE A 177 3.88 2.90 -8.26
N TYR A 178 4.27 3.14 -7.00
CA TYR A 178 5.44 3.98 -6.68
C TYR A 178 6.71 3.42 -7.30
N GLU A 179 6.98 2.13 -7.09
CA GLU A 179 8.17 1.44 -7.58
C GLU A 179 8.19 1.37 -9.11
N LEU A 180 7.09 0.95 -9.75
CA LEU A 180 6.96 0.92 -11.21
C LEU A 180 7.23 2.28 -11.87
N THR A 181 6.70 3.34 -11.28
CA THR A 181 6.89 4.70 -11.80
C THR A 181 8.32 5.17 -11.55
N PHE A 182 8.89 4.84 -10.37
CA PHE A 182 10.25 5.19 -10.01
C PHE A 182 11.26 4.57 -10.95
N THR A 183 11.17 3.27 -11.18
CA THR A 183 12.12 2.52 -12.00
C THR A 183 12.04 2.91 -13.46
N SER A 184 10.81 3.14 -13.96
CA SER A 184 10.60 3.61 -15.33
C SER A 184 11.22 5.00 -15.55
N ILE A 185 10.95 5.96 -14.66
CA ILE A 185 11.50 7.33 -14.81
C ILE A 185 13.01 7.32 -14.57
N LEU A 186 13.53 6.53 -13.63
CA LEU A 186 14.96 6.43 -13.35
C LEU A 186 15.76 5.95 -14.56
N GLN A 187 15.28 4.92 -15.26
CA GLN A 187 15.87 4.44 -16.53
C GLN A 187 15.77 5.50 -17.63
N ILE A 188 14.66 6.23 -17.73
CA ILE A 188 14.49 7.27 -18.76
C ILE A 188 15.43 8.45 -18.53
N VAL A 189 15.64 8.87 -17.28
CA VAL A 189 16.56 9.97 -16.93
C VAL A 189 18.03 9.56 -17.14
N ASN A 190 18.35 8.27 -16.96
CA ASN A 190 19.69 7.71 -17.14
C ASN A 190 19.72 6.75 -18.33
N LEU A 191 19.20 7.23 -19.45
CA LEU A 191 19.04 6.44 -20.66
C LEU A 191 20.39 5.94 -21.19
N ASN A 192 20.51 4.62 -21.32
CA ASN A 192 21.67 3.94 -21.90
C ASN A 192 21.22 3.15 -23.14
N LEU A 193 21.84 3.44 -24.29
CA LEU A 193 21.56 2.80 -25.58
C LEU A 193 22.78 2.05 -26.16
N ASP A 194 23.79 1.80 -25.34
CA ASP A 194 25.08 1.25 -25.81
C ASP A 194 24.91 -0.15 -26.42
N THR A 195 23.96 -0.93 -25.89
CA THR A 195 23.64 -2.28 -26.39
C THR A 195 22.19 -2.37 -26.88
N THR A 196 21.94 -3.29 -27.81
CA THR A 196 20.58 -3.59 -28.31
C THR A 196 19.65 -4.01 -27.18
N PHE A 197 20.17 -4.76 -26.20
CA PHE A 197 19.41 -5.19 -25.04
C PHE A 197 19.05 -4.03 -24.10
N ASN A 198 20.00 -3.13 -23.82
CA ASN A 198 19.73 -1.91 -23.03
C ASN A 198 18.70 -1.01 -23.74
N THR A 199 18.73 -0.97 -25.07
CA THR A 199 17.73 -0.25 -25.87
C THR A 199 16.33 -0.85 -25.70
N ILE A 200 16.19 -2.18 -25.78
CA ILE A 200 14.92 -2.88 -25.53
C ILE A 200 14.40 -2.61 -24.12
N ILE A 201 15.29 -2.63 -23.12
CA ILE A 201 14.91 -2.41 -21.71
C ILE A 201 14.49 -0.96 -21.46
N SER A 202 15.19 0.00 -22.06
CA SER A 202 14.79 1.41 -22.03
C SER A 202 13.43 1.63 -22.72
N LEU A 203 13.17 0.93 -23.83
CA LEU A 203 11.88 0.93 -24.49
C LEU A 203 10.78 0.34 -23.60
N LEU A 204 11.05 -0.76 -22.89
CA LEU A 204 10.11 -1.36 -21.93
C LEU A 204 9.79 -0.40 -20.77
N ALA A 205 10.77 0.36 -20.27
CA ALA A 205 10.55 1.39 -19.27
C ALA A 205 9.59 2.49 -19.79
N ILE A 206 9.78 2.94 -21.02
CA ILE A 206 8.89 3.92 -21.68
C ILE A 206 7.48 3.36 -21.85
N ILE A 207 7.35 2.13 -22.36
CA ILE A 207 6.05 1.46 -22.53
C ILE A 207 5.35 1.35 -21.17
N THR A 208 6.06 0.94 -20.13
CA THR A 208 5.51 0.82 -18.77
C THR A 208 4.99 2.16 -18.26
N LEU A 209 5.75 3.25 -18.46
CA LEU A 209 5.33 4.59 -18.07
C LEU A 209 4.08 5.04 -18.85
N ILE A 210 4.03 4.79 -20.17
CA ILE A 210 2.86 5.08 -21.00
C ILE A 210 1.64 4.28 -20.49
N CYS A 211 1.80 2.99 -20.20
CA CYS A 211 0.75 2.17 -19.64
C CYS A 211 0.23 2.73 -18.30
N ASN A 212 1.11 3.20 -17.41
CA ASN A 212 0.71 3.82 -16.15
C ASN A 212 -0.14 5.09 -16.38
N PHE A 213 0.27 5.96 -17.31
CA PHE A 213 -0.52 7.16 -17.65
C PHE A 213 -1.85 6.82 -18.33
N LEU A 214 -1.87 5.84 -19.24
CA LEU A 214 -3.09 5.35 -19.87
C LEU A 214 -4.04 4.74 -18.83
N LEU A 215 -3.52 4.06 -17.81
CA LEU A 215 -4.33 3.54 -16.71
C LEU A 215 -4.98 4.69 -15.93
N ILE A 216 -4.23 5.72 -15.53
CA ILE A 216 -4.79 6.90 -14.84
C ILE A 216 -5.88 7.54 -15.71
N SER A 217 -5.61 7.76 -17.00
CA SER A 217 -6.54 8.40 -17.94
C SER A 217 -7.80 7.57 -18.20
N SER A 218 -7.64 6.25 -18.36
CA SER A 218 -8.76 5.32 -18.59
C SER A 218 -9.65 5.21 -17.35
N VAL A 219 -9.06 5.11 -16.15
CA VAL A 219 -9.82 5.10 -14.88
C VAL A 219 -10.55 6.44 -14.69
N PHE A 220 -9.87 7.57 -14.92
CA PHE A 220 -10.49 8.89 -14.85
C PHE A 220 -11.71 8.98 -15.78
N SER A 221 -11.52 8.62 -17.05
CA SER A 221 -12.55 8.67 -18.09
C SER A 221 -13.73 7.74 -17.77
N TYR A 222 -13.44 6.53 -17.30
CA TYR A 222 -14.44 5.54 -16.92
C TYR A 222 -15.29 6.03 -15.74
N LEU A 223 -14.65 6.57 -14.70
CA LEU A 223 -15.33 7.07 -13.49
C LEU A 223 -16.06 8.38 -13.72
N SER A 224 -15.63 9.18 -14.70
CA SER A 224 -16.31 10.41 -15.09
C SER A 224 -17.57 10.16 -15.91
N LYS A 225 -17.63 9.08 -16.69
CA LYS A 225 -18.78 8.76 -17.57
C LYS A 225 -19.88 7.97 -16.86
N ASN A 226 -19.53 7.16 -15.86
CA ASN A 226 -20.46 6.24 -15.23
C ASN A 226 -20.93 6.72 -13.85
N ASP A 227 -22.23 6.96 -13.72
CA ASP A 227 -22.84 7.33 -12.44
C ASP A 227 -22.81 6.18 -11.44
N ARG A 228 -22.98 4.94 -11.92
CA ARG A 228 -22.94 3.72 -11.12
C ARG A 228 -21.73 2.90 -11.49
N VAL A 229 -20.89 2.62 -10.50
CA VAL A 229 -19.67 1.85 -10.68
C VAL A 229 -20.01 0.37 -10.67
N ASN A 230 -19.56 -0.34 -11.71
CA ASN A 230 -19.78 -1.77 -11.83
C ASN A 230 -19.09 -2.54 -10.68
N LYS A 231 -19.67 -3.65 -10.24
CA LYS A 231 -19.12 -4.46 -9.12
C LYS A 231 -17.70 -4.96 -9.39
N THR A 232 -17.33 -5.16 -10.65
CA THR A 232 -15.97 -5.57 -11.05
C THR A 232 -14.92 -4.49 -10.80
N VAL A 233 -15.28 -3.21 -10.91
CA VAL A 233 -14.39 -2.06 -10.64
C VAL A 233 -14.57 -1.52 -9.23
N SER A 234 -15.49 -2.13 -8.44
CA SER A 234 -15.81 -1.68 -7.08
C SER A 234 -14.62 -1.64 -6.14
N VAL A 235 -13.58 -2.41 -6.45
CA VAL A 235 -12.31 -2.44 -5.71
C VAL A 235 -11.60 -1.09 -5.72
N LEU A 236 -11.65 -0.38 -6.85
CA LEU A 236 -11.05 0.96 -6.97
C LEU A 236 -11.81 2.02 -6.16
N ILE A 237 -13.00 1.67 -5.65
CA ILE A 237 -13.97 2.58 -5.01
C ILE A 237 -14.48 1.93 -3.70
N GLU A 238 -13.75 0.95 -3.18
CA GLU A 238 -14.13 0.26 -1.96
C GLU A 238 -13.98 1.24 -0.79
N GLY A 239 -15.03 1.41 0.02
CA GLY A 239 -15.03 2.31 1.17
C GLY A 239 -15.40 3.78 0.89
N ILE A 240 -15.84 4.14 -0.32
CA ILE A 240 -16.15 5.55 -0.69
C ILE A 240 -17.62 5.91 -0.41
N GLU A 241 -17.86 6.96 0.39
CA GLU A 241 -19.15 7.32 1.03
C GLU A 241 -20.26 7.71 0.07
N ASN A 242 -19.92 8.35 -1.03
CA ASN A 242 -20.91 8.95 -1.91
C ASN A 242 -20.58 8.67 -3.36
N LYS A 243 -21.17 7.61 -3.91
CA LYS A 243 -21.15 7.30 -5.35
C LYS A 243 -21.88 8.34 -6.22
N ILE A 244 -22.16 9.54 -5.70
CA ILE A 244 -22.79 10.63 -6.43
C ILE A 244 -21.78 11.78 -6.63
N ASN A 245 -20.98 12.13 -5.63
CA ASN A 245 -20.01 13.22 -5.77
C ASN A 245 -18.79 12.76 -6.60
N GLN A 246 -18.63 13.34 -7.78
CA GLN A 246 -17.54 13.02 -8.71
C GLN A 246 -16.15 13.17 -8.07
N GLY A 247 -15.96 14.17 -7.20
CA GLY A 247 -14.67 14.37 -6.54
C GLY A 247 -14.29 13.22 -5.60
N THR A 248 -15.27 12.60 -4.94
CA THR A 248 -15.03 11.41 -4.10
C THR A 248 -14.75 10.16 -4.93
N LYS A 249 -15.46 9.96 -6.04
CA LYS A 249 -15.21 8.84 -6.97
C LYS A 249 -13.79 8.85 -7.53
N GLN A 250 -13.27 10.04 -7.82
CA GLN A 250 -11.96 10.23 -8.43
C GLN A 250 -10.79 10.12 -7.44
N TYR A 251 -11.05 9.76 -6.17
CA TYR A 251 -10.02 9.58 -5.15
C TYR A 251 -8.84 8.74 -5.63
N PHE A 252 -9.15 7.57 -6.20
CA PHE A 252 -8.12 6.64 -6.64
C PHE A 252 -7.27 7.21 -7.80
N THR A 253 -7.90 7.88 -8.77
CA THR A 253 -7.19 8.57 -9.84
C THR A 253 -6.26 9.67 -9.30
N ILE A 254 -6.78 10.49 -8.38
CA ILE A 254 -6.02 11.60 -7.77
C ILE A 254 -4.87 11.06 -6.92
N LEU A 255 -5.08 9.94 -6.21
CA LEU A 255 -4.04 9.24 -5.48
C LEU A 255 -2.92 8.77 -6.42
N LEU A 256 -3.24 8.09 -7.51
CA LEU A 256 -2.23 7.66 -8.49
C LEU A 256 -1.48 8.85 -9.11
N LEU A 257 -2.20 9.92 -9.45
CA LEU A 257 -1.58 11.15 -9.95
C LEU A 257 -0.61 11.76 -8.94
N LYS A 258 -0.99 11.83 -7.65
CA LYS A 258 -0.11 12.26 -6.56
C LYS A 258 1.14 11.37 -6.49
N LYS A 259 0.99 10.04 -6.56
CA LYS A 259 2.13 9.10 -6.56
C LYS A 259 3.08 9.38 -7.73
N THR A 260 2.55 9.56 -8.95
CA THR A 260 3.35 9.89 -10.14
C THR A 260 4.08 11.22 -9.97
N LEU A 261 3.38 12.29 -9.58
CA LEU A 261 3.97 13.61 -9.40
C LEU A 261 5.08 13.61 -8.33
N PHE A 262 4.86 12.88 -7.24
CA PHE A 262 5.86 12.71 -6.19
C PHE A 262 7.14 12.03 -6.71
N ILE A 263 7.01 10.94 -7.47
CA ILE A 263 8.17 10.24 -8.03
C ILE A 263 8.86 11.07 -9.12
N VAL A 264 8.10 11.72 -10.00
CA VAL A 264 8.66 12.65 -10.99
C VAL A 264 9.48 13.74 -10.29
N ASN A 265 8.96 14.31 -9.19
CA ASN A 265 9.70 15.29 -8.38
C ASN A 265 11.00 14.70 -7.81
N ILE A 266 10.96 13.49 -7.27
CA ILE A 266 12.14 12.84 -6.69
C ILE A 266 13.22 12.52 -7.74
N VAL A 267 12.83 12.04 -8.91
CA VAL A 267 13.77 11.54 -9.92
C VAL A 267 14.21 12.63 -10.92
N ALA A 268 13.27 13.40 -11.47
CA ALA A 268 13.56 14.36 -12.54
C ALA A 268 14.09 15.70 -12.03
N PHE A 269 13.71 16.12 -10.82
CA PHE A 269 14.07 17.44 -10.26
C PHE A 269 15.27 17.40 -9.30
N GLN A 270 16.13 16.38 -9.39
CA GLN A 270 17.30 16.26 -8.49
C GLN A 270 18.29 17.43 -8.59
N ALA A 271 18.37 18.11 -9.73
CA ALA A 271 19.22 19.28 -9.90
C ALA A 271 18.74 20.50 -9.09
N LEU A 272 17.46 20.54 -8.70
CA LEU A 272 16.84 21.67 -7.99
C LEU A 272 16.51 21.28 -6.54
N VAL A 273 17.55 21.22 -5.70
CA VAL A 273 17.49 20.72 -4.32
C VAL A 273 16.40 21.41 -3.48
N ALA A 274 16.42 22.74 -3.37
CA ALA A 274 15.41 23.50 -2.64
C ALA A 274 13.99 23.27 -3.19
N ALA A 275 13.86 23.36 -4.53
CA ALA A 275 12.57 23.25 -5.19
C ALA A 275 11.94 21.87 -4.98
N GLN A 276 12.74 20.82 -4.95
CA GLN A 276 12.26 19.45 -4.76
C GLN A 276 11.50 19.30 -3.43
N SER A 277 12.06 19.81 -2.32
CA SER A 277 11.40 19.75 -1.01
C SER A 277 10.09 20.55 -0.98
N LEU A 278 10.08 21.76 -1.57
CA LEU A 278 8.91 22.62 -1.65
C LEU A 278 7.80 22.05 -2.55
N ILE A 279 8.16 21.44 -3.68
CA ILE A 279 7.21 20.78 -4.58
C ILE A 279 6.59 19.57 -3.86
N THR A 280 7.37 18.78 -3.13
CA THR A 280 6.84 17.67 -2.32
C THR A 280 5.85 18.19 -1.27
N ALA A 281 6.20 19.27 -0.56
CA ALA A 281 5.32 19.90 0.40
C ALA A 281 4.02 20.38 -0.26
N MET A 282 4.10 21.01 -1.43
CA MET A 282 2.94 21.47 -2.19
C MET A 282 2.05 20.30 -2.65
N ILE A 283 2.62 19.20 -3.13
CA ILE A 283 1.87 18.00 -3.54
C ILE A 283 1.08 17.45 -2.34
N SER A 284 1.71 17.28 -1.17
CA SER A 284 1.02 16.82 0.04
C SER A 284 0.01 17.84 0.57
N GLY A 285 0.31 19.14 0.49
CA GLY A 285 -0.61 20.21 0.86
C GLY A 285 -1.88 20.21 0.01
N VAL A 286 -1.75 20.18 -1.32
CA VAL A 286 -2.88 20.10 -2.26
C VAL A 286 -3.70 18.82 -2.02
N PHE A 287 -3.05 17.69 -1.80
CA PHE A 287 -3.75 16.44 -1.53
C PHE A 287 -4.48 16.46 -0.17
N SER A 288 -3.92 17.09 0.86
CA SER A 288 -4.58 17.28 2.16
C SER A 288 -5.83 18.17 2.05
N CYS A 289 -5.76 19.25 1.26
CA CYS A 289 -6.90 20.11 0.95
C CYS A 289 -8.00 19.31 0.23
N TYR A 290 -7.61 18.50 -0.75
CA TYR A 290 -8.52 17.60 -1.46
C TYR A 290 -9.24 16.64 -0.50
N ILE A 291 -8.53 15.95 0.40
CA ILE A 291 -9.14 15.05 1.40
C ILE A 291 -10.12 15.80 2.31
N LYS A 292 -9.74 17.00 2.76
CA LYS A 292 -10.59 17.82 3.66
C LYS A 292 -11.90 18.25 3.00
N ILE A 293 -11.84 18.65 1.73
CA ILE A 293 -13.00 19.14 0.97
C ILE A 293 -13.93 17.97 0.61
N TYR A 294 -13.38 16.89 0.03
CA TYR A 294 -14.21 15.84 -0.55
C TYR A 294 -14.55 14.71 0.41
N LYS A 295 -13.73 14.46 1.45
CA LYS A 295 -13.92 13.37 2.43
C LYS A 295 -14.25 12.03 1.74
N PRO A 296 -13.30 11.47 0.99
CA PRO A 296 -13.58 10.36 0.08
C PRO A 296 -14.12 9.09 0.76
N PHE A 297 -13.75 8.79 2.00
CA PHE A 297 -14.13 7.54 2.68
C PHE A 297 -15.39 7.65 3.55
N GLU A 298 -16.20 6.59 3.62
CA GLU A 298 -17.32 6.44 4.57
C GLU A 298 -16.84 6.56 6.02
N ASN A 299 -15.67 6.00 6.27
CA ASN A 299 -15.10 5.98 7.58
C ASN A 299 -14.42 7.32 7.87
N LYS A 300 -15.05 8.14 8.71
CA LYS A 300 -14.48 9.42 9.17
C LYS A 300 -13.05 9.28 9.71
N TYR A 301 -12.73 8.16 10.36
CA TYR A 301 -11.38 7.94 10.89
C TYR A 301 -10.33 7.73 9.79
N GLU A 302 -10.69 7.15 8.65
CA GLU A 302 -9.77 7.02 7.50
C GLU A 302 -9.49 8.37 6.85
N ASN A 303 -10.53 9.19 6.65
CA ASN A 303 -10.36 10.57 6.18
C ASN A 303 -9.47 11.40 7.11
N THR A 304 -9.71 11.32 8.43
CA THR A 304 -8.88 12.01 9.43
C THR A 304 -7.45 11.49 9.42
N LYS A 305 -7.24 10.17 9.31
CA LYS A 305 -5.92 9.56 9.21
C LYS A 305 -5.15 10.14 8.03
N LEU A 306 -5.71 10.06 6.82
CA LEU A 306 -5.08 10.54 5.60
C LEU A 306 -4.81 12.06 5.64
N PHE A 307 -5.74 12.84 6.17
CA PHE A 307 -5.55 14.27 6.32
C PHE A 307 -4.35 14.61 7.23
N ILE A 308 -4.29 13.99 8.41
CA ILE A 308 -3.20 14.23 9.37
C ILE A 308 -1.87 13.77 8.80
N THR A 309 -1.81 12.61 8.13
CA THR A 309 -0.56 12.11 7.54
C THR A 309 -0.02 13.05 6.48
N GLU A 310 -0.86 13.58 5.61
CA GLU A 310 -0.41 14.50 4.55
C GLU A 310 0.04 15.85 5.10
N ILE A 311 -0.63 16.37 6.13
CA ILE A 311 -0.17 17.59 6.81
C ILE A 311 1.19 17.37 7.46
N LEU A 312 1.38 16.25 8.16
CA LEU A 312 2.67 15.96 8.78
C LEU A 312 3.76 15.75 7.73
N ILE A 313 3.46 15.09 6.60
CA ILE A 313 4.41 14.97 5.50
C ILE A 313 4.77 16.35 4.96
N MET A 314 3.77 17.20 4.68
CA MET A 314 3.98 18.58 4.23
C MET A 314 4.89 19.34 5.20
N LEU A 315 4.60 19.31 6.50
CA LEU A 315 5.41 19.99 7.52
C LEU A 315 6.86 19.49 7.56
N ASN A 316 7.09 18.17 7.57
CA ASN A 316 8.45 17.61 7.53
C ASN A 316 9.20 18.04 6.25
N THR A 317 8.53 18.05 5.10
CA THR A 317 9.16 18.46 3.83
C THR A 317 9.38 19.98 3.73
N ILE A 318 8.63 20.79 4.48
CA ILE A 318 8.95 22.22 4.66
C ILE A 318 10.20 22.36 5.53
N VAL A 319 10.35 21.56 6.58
CA VAL A 319 11.60 21.56 7.37
C VAL A 319 12.80 21.17 6.49
N PHE A 320 12.61 20.31 5.48
CA PHE A 320 13.67 19.97 4.54
C PHE A 320 14.22 21.17 3.76
N SER A 321 13.38 22.14 3.38
CA SER A 321 13.84 23.32 2.66
C SER A 321 14.69 24.25 3.54
N ILE A 322 14.51 24.20 4.86
CA ILE A 322 15.28 24.98 5.83
C ILE A 322 16.72 24.45 5.94
N TYR A 323 16.97 23.16 5.70
CA TYR A 323 18.32 22.59 5.76
C TYR A 323 19.31 23.29 4.84
N GLU A 324 18.89 23.64 3.63
CA GLU A 324 19.77 24.30 2.66
C GLU A 324 20.20 25.69 3.15
N ILE A 325 19.27 26.40 3.79
CA ILE A 325 19.52 27.73 4.38
C ILE A 325 20.51 27.62 5.55
N ILE A 326 20.28 26.69 6.48
CA ILE A 326 21.13 26.54 7.68
C ILE A 326 22.50 26.00 7.31
N LYS A 327 22.58 25.07 6.35
CA LYS A 327 23.86 24.55 5.87
C LYS A 327 24.74 25.64 5.29
N SER A 328 24.15 26.64 4.62
CA SER A 328 24.90 27.81 4.13
C SER A 328 25.58 28.61 5.26
N ASN A 329 25.14 28.46 6.50
CA ASN A 329 25.70 29.14 7.67
C ASN A 329 26.66 28.25 8.50
N GLU A 330 26.96 27.03 8.03
CA GLU A 330 27.88 26.06 8.67
C GLU A 330 27.54 25.66 10.13
N ASP A 331 26.29 25.85 10.58
CA ASP A 331 25.85 25.48 11.93
C ASP A 331 25.46 23.99 12.03
N LYS A 332 26.39 23.18 12.54
CA LYS A 332 26.21 21.73 12.69
C LYS A 332 25.15 21.38 13.76
N GLU A 333 25.14 22.08 14.89
CA GLU A 333 24.22 21.79 16.00
C GLU A 333 22.77 22.01 15.59
N GLN A 334 22.50 23.11 14.88
CA GLN A 334 21.16 23.37 14.35
C GLN A 334 20.72 22.33 13.32
N THR A 335 21.65 21.87 12.48
CA THR A 335 21.38 20.85 11.46
C THR A 335 21.01 19.51 12.10
N GLU A 336 21.72 19.09 13.17
CA GLU A 336 21.39 17.88 13.93
C GLU A 336 20.04 17.98 14.65
N LEU A 337 19.74 19.13 15.25
CA LEU A 337 18.44 19.40 15.90
C LEU A 337 17.28 19.26 14.90
N LEU A 338 17.42 19.84 13.71
CA LEU A 338 16.44 19.66 12.64
C LEU A 338 16.29 18.19 12.23
N GLY A 339 17.40 17.43 12.24
CA GLY A 339 17.39 15.98 12.06
C GLY A 339 16.44 15.29 13.02
N TRP A 340 16.56 15.59 14.32
CA TRP A 340 15.70 15.03 15.35
C TRP A 340 14.24 15.48 15.22
N ILE A 341 13.99 16.72 14.80
CA ILE A 341 12.63 17.21 14.52
C ILE A 341 11.98 16.39 13.40
N ASN A 342 12.69 16.13 12.30
CA ASN A 342 12.17 15.31 11.21
C ASN A 342 11.97 13.85 11.62
N VAL A 343 12.91 13.28 12.38
CA VAL A 343 12.74 11.92 12.96
C VAL A 343 11.49 11.86 13.84
N ALA A 344 11.28 12.86 14.70
CA ALA A 344 10.08 12.96 15.54
C ALA A 344 8.80 13.10 14.69
N GLY A 345 8.84 13.89 13.62
CA GLY A 345 7.71 14.05 12.71
C GLY A 345 7.34 12.77 11.96
N PHE A 346 8.32 12.04 11.43
CA PHE A 346 8.09 10.76 10.77
C PHE A 346 7.65 9.65 11.73
N THR A 347 8.21 9.60 12.94
CA THR A 347 7.75 8.64 13.96
C THR A 347 6.32 8.94 14.40
N LEU A 348 5.95 10.22 14.54
CA LEU A 348 4.59 10.66 14.83
C LEU A 348 3.60 10.21 13.75
N ILE A 349 3.95 10.32 12.46
CA ILE A 349 3.12 9.82 11.35
C ILE A 349 2.80 8.33 11.54
N LEU A 350 3.80 7.50 11.83
CA LEU A 350 3.62 6.07 12.02
C LEU A 350 2.79 5.75 13.27
N ILE A 351 3.06 6.41 14.39
CA ILE A 351 2.33 6.17 15.64
C ILE A 351 0.86 6.54 15.47
N LEU A 352 0.55 7.69 14.87
CA LEU A 352 -0.83 8.14 14.67
C LEU A 352 -1.61 7.22 13.73
N THR A 353 -1.00 6.82 12.62
CA THR A 353 -1.64 5.90 11.66
C THR A 353 -1.94 4.55 12.29
N LEU A 354 -0.97 3.96 13.00
CA LEU A 354 -1.15 2.70 13.69
C LEU A 354 -2.18 2.80 14.82
N THR A 355 -2.15 3.88 15.60
CA THR A 355 -3.11 4.08 16.68
C THR A 355 -4.53 4.16 16.15
N ILE A 356 -4.74 4.89 15.04
CA ILE A 356 -6.05 4.97 14.39
C ILE A 356 -6.46 3.59 13.85
N ASP A 357 -5.57 2.84 13.22
CA ASP A 357 -5.87 1.54 12.65
C ASP A 357 -6.20 0.49 13.74
N VAL A 358 -5.43 0.46 14.82
CA VAL A 358 -5.69 -0.39 15.99
C VAL A 358 -7.02 -0.02 16.64
N TYR A 359 -7.28 1.27 16.83
CA TYR A 359 -8.54 1.75 17.39
C TYR A 359 -9.75 1.35 16.52
N GLN A 360 -9.65 1.50 15.21
CA GLN A 360 -10.70 1.07 14.28
C GLN A 360 -10.96 -0.44 14.37
N GLN A 361 -9.90 -1.25 14.48
CA GLN A 361 -10.01 -2.69 14.60
C GLN A 361 -10.66 -3.13 15.91
N ILE A 362 -10.22 -2.53 17.02
CA ILE A 362 -10.80 -2.74 18.34
C ILE A 362 -12.29 -2.41 18.31
N LYS A 363 -12.68 -1.27 17.72
CA LYS A 363 -14.08 -0.86 17.59
C LYS A 363 -14.91 -1.85 16.75
N LYS A 364 -14.37 -2.32 15.61
CA LYS A 364 -15.02 -3.35 14.77
C LYS A 364 -15.21 -4.65 15.55
N TYR A 365 -14.20 -5.08 16.30
CA TYR A 365 -14.23 -6.30 17.09
C TYR A 365 -15.22 -6.22 18.27
N PHE A 366 -15.23 -5.12 19.03
CA PHE A 366 -16.20 -4.89 20.09
C PHE A 366 -17.64 -4.90 19.58
N LYS A 367 -17.91 -4.33 18.40
CA LYS A 367 -19.24 -4.38 17.78
C LYS A 367 -19.66 -5.83 17.49
N LEU A 368 -18.75 -6.67 17.00
CA LEU A 368 -19.03 -8.10 16.75
C LEU A 368 -19.29 -8.87 18.05
N ILE A 369 -18.48 -8.64 19.09
CA ILE A 369 -18.69 -9.24 20.41
C ILE A 369 -20.05 -8.81 20.97
N MET A 370 -20.39 -7.53 20.91
CA MET A 370 -21.65 -7.02 21.44
C MET A 370 -22.87 -7.62 20.71
N ILE A 371 -22.77 -7.82 19.39
CA ILE A 371 -23.81 -8.52 18.62
C ILE A 371 -23.94 -9.98 19.07
N GLN A 372 -22.83 -10.69 19.24
CA GLN A 372 -22.84 -12.08 19.71
C GLN A 372 -23.38 -12.20 21.14
N PHE A 373 -22.99 -11.28 22.01
CA PHE A 373 -23.49 -11.19 23.38
C PHE A 373 -25.01 -10.97 23.38
N ASN A 374 -25.52 -9.99 22.64
CA ASN A 374 -26.96 -9.73 22.55
C ASN A 374 -27.75 -10.92 21.97
N GLN A 375 -27.16 -11.66 21.03
CA GLN A 375 -27.75 -12.91 20.50
C GLN A 375 -27.77 -14.02 21.56
N CYS A 376 -26.69 -14.20 22.32
CA CYS A 376 -26.61 -15.21 23.39
C CYS A 376 -27.57 -14.91 24.56
N PHE A 377 -27.74 -13.64 24.91
CA PHE A 377 -28.62 -13.24 26.02
C PHE A 377 -30.09 -13.10 25.63
N GLY A 378 -30.47 -13.47 24.39
CA GLY A 378 -31.86 -13.42 23.95
C GLY A 378 -32.47 -12.03 23.96
N ILE A 379 -31.65 -10.97 24.06
CA ILE A 379 -32.08 -9.57 23.97
C ILE A 379 -32.28 -9.26 22.48
N GLN A 380 -33.14 -10.03 21.81
CA GLN A 380 -33.70 -9.61 20.54
C GLN A 380 -34.70 -8.51 20.86
N LYS A 381 -34.24 -7.27 20.87
CA LYS A 381 -35.13 -6.15 20.55
C LYS A 381 -35.71 -6.46 19.17
N LYS A 382 -36.96 -6.94 19.12
CA LYS A 382 -37.76 -7.01 17.89
C LYS A 382 -37.71 -5.62 17.26
N ASN A 383 -36.88 -5.44 16.24
CA ASN A 383 -36.91 -4.23 15.44
C ASN A 383 -38.21 -4.27 14.64
N PRO A 384 -39.17 -3.35 14.85
CA PRO A 384 -40.47 -3.39 14.19
C PRO A 384 -40.39 -3.23 12.65
N GLU A 385 -39.25 -2.81 12.12
CA GLU A 385 -39.08 -2.50 10.69
C GLU A 385 -38.77 -3.71 9.81
N GLN A 386 -38.28 -4.83 10.37
CA GLN A 386 -38.03 -6.04 9.57
C GLN A 386 -39.31 -6.83 9.25
N THR A 387 -40.39 -6.64 10.02
CA THR A 387 -41.69 -7.30 9.77
C THR A 387 -42.44 -6.70 8.58
N LYS A 388 -42.11 -5.48 8.14
CA LYS A 388 -42.76 -4.86 6.97
C LYS A 388 -42.15 -5.28 5.63
N MET A 389 -40.92 -5.80 5.60
CA MET A 389 -40.29 -6.24 4.33
C MET A 389 -40.56 -7.70 3.95
N MET A 390 -41.09 -8.54 4.85
CA MET A 390 -41.48 -9.93 4.50
C MET A 390 -42.92 -10.08 3.99
N ILE A 391 -43.76 -9.03 4.04
CA ILE A 391 -45.16 -9.12 3.59
C ILE A 391 -45.34 -8.63 2.13
N CYS A 392 -44.33 -7.99 1.51
CA CYS A 392 -44.46 -7.45 0.15
C CYS A 392 -43.83 -8.29 -0.97
N ASN A 393 -43.38 -9.52 -0.71
CA ASN A 393 -42.95 -10.45 -1.77
C ASN A 393 -43.61 -11.83 -1.56
N ILE A 394 -44.93 -11.86 -1.73
CA ILE A 394 -45.70 -12.98 -2.29
C ILE A 394 -46.44 -12.36 -3.47
#